data_AF-A0A3R9XY79-F1
#
_entry.id   AF-A0A3R9XY79-F1
#
_cell.length_a   1.000
_cell.length_b   1.000
_cell.length_c   1.000
_cell.angle_alpha   90.00
_cell.angle_beta   90.00
_cell.angle_gamma   90.00
#
_symmetry.space_group_name_H-M   'P 1'
#
loop_
_entity.id
_entity.type
_entity.pdbx_description
1 polymer ?
#
loop_
_entity_poly.entity_id
_entity_poly.type
_entity_poly.pdbx_seq_one_letter_code
_entity_poly.pdbx_strand_id
1 'polypeptide(L)'
;MSASRMLERLRAVDWDMRWDLAFERCGSRQVLMWEYLRRAAVWAKACGAEGAWPFYDVTAYLDPGFELPPAQAAGLEELQRTVVWGELRKTCAGAVRLAGLGERTPEVVAGLPDLYEPLVLFYERGGSFSRDCSGVFIDLVGVMCRPGKLAGYLGSRPVDVLDDTVLDALEGEGRITYRQDEHGAGPLFRSRVQGEDLRVDEVLGPDLRWEPVDLPAGAAGLAAVDHLEAARRIGRMA
;
A
#
# COMPACT_ATOMS: atom_id res chain seq x y z
N MET A 1 8.16 -14.03 -7.66
CA MET A 1 9.41 -13.40 -7.19
C MET A 1 10.17 -14.43 -6.34
N SER A 2 11.51 -14.47 -6.37
CA SER A 2 12.28 -15.41 -5.55
C SER A 2 12.46 -14.94 -4.10
N ALA A 3 12.71 -15.85 -3.16
CA ALA A 3 13.06 -15.49 -1.78
C ALA A 3 14.32 -14.61 -1.72
N SER A 4 15.35 -14.93 -2.51
CA SER A 4 16.58 -14.14 -2.58
C SER A 4 16.32 -12.71 -3.07
N ARG A 5 15.55 -12.56 -4.16
CA ARG A 5 15.22 -11.24 -4.71
C ARG A 5 14.35 -10.42 -3.77
N MET A 6 13.41 -11.06 -3.08
CA MET A 6 12.59 -10.40 -2.05
C MET A 6 13.46 -9.88 -0.91
N LEU A 7 14.41 -10.69 -0.45
CA LEU A 7 15.35 -10.30 0.59
C LEU A 7 16.25 -9.14 0.15
N GLU A 8 16.73 -9.15 -1.09
CA GLU A 8 17.51 -8.05 -1.68
C GLU A 8 16.72 -6.73 -1.69
N ARG A 9 15.45 -6.76 -2.13
CA ARG A 9 14.57 -5.58 -2.08
C ARG A 9 14.41 -5.05 -0.67
N LEU A 10 14.08 -5.91 0.29
CA LEU A 10 13.86 -5.51 1.68
C LEU A 10 15.13 -4.99 2.36
N ARG A 11 16.31 -5.45 1.96
CA ARG A 11 17.61 -4.93 2.43
C ARG A 11 17.93 -3.55 1.85
N ALA A 12 17.41 -3.23 0.67
CA ALA A 12 17.60 -1.93 0.03
C ALA A 12 16.69 -0.84 0.60
N VAL A 13 15.67 -1.21 1.38
CA VAL A 13 14.80 -0.26 2.09
C VAL A 13 15.61 0.52 3.12
N ASP A 14 15.42 1.85 3.14
CA ASP A 14 15.92 2.71 4.19
C ASP A 14 15.05 2.59 5.45
N TRP A 15 15.56 1.89 6.46
CA TRP A 15 14.87 1.65 7.73
C TRP A 15 15.12 2.74 8.78
N ASP A 16 15.96 3.75 8.50
CA ASP A 16 16.30 4.83 9.45
C ASP A 16 15.19 5.90 9.60
N MET A 17 14.00 5.63 9.03
CA MET A 17 12.78 6.43 9.17
C MET A 17 12.97 7.89 8.74
N ARG A 18 13.12 8.09 7.43
CA ARG A 18 13.04 9.42 6.78
C ARG A 18 11.61 9.96 6.84
N TRP A 19 11.28 10.64 7.95
CA TRP A 19 9.95 11.22 8.21
C TRP A 19 9.50 12.18 7.10
N ASP A 20 10.42 12.96 6.54
CA ASP A 20 10.20 13.83 5.39
C ASP A 20 9.63 13.06 4.19
N LEU A 21 10.31 11.97 3.79
CA LEU A 21 9.87 11.12 2.70
C LEU A 21 8.52 10.46 3.00
N ALA A 22 8.32 10.03 4.25
CA ALA A 22 7.08 9.40 4.70
C ALA A 22 5.87 10.35 4.57
N PHE A 23 6.05 11.65 4.84
CA PHE A 23 5.02 12.67 4.65
C PHE A 23 4.82 13.04 3.18
N GLU A 24 5.89 13.20 2.41
CA GLU A 24 5.83 13.48 0.97
C GLU A 24 5.11 12.37 0.19
N ARG A 25 5.24 11.11 0.65
CA ARG A 25 4.64 9.93 0.01
C ARG A 25 3.39 9.40 0.71
N CYS A 26 2.74 10.25 1.51
CA CYS A 26 1.55 9.90 2.30
C CYS A 26 0.40 9.35 1.44
N GLY A 27 0.19 9.89 0.23
CA GLY A 27 -0.90 9.52 -0.65
C GLY A 27 -0.79 8.07 -1.11
N SER A 28 0.35 7.71 -1.69
CA SER A 28 0.61 6.32 -2.11
C SER A 28 0.64 5.36 -0.94
N ARG A 29 1.25 5.73 0.19
CA ARG A 29 1.39 4.86 1.37
C ARG A 29 0.04 4.43 1.96
N GLN A 30 -0.95 5.32 1.96
CA GLN A 30 -2.32 4.95 2.35
C GLN A 30 -2.95 3.93 1.40
N VAL A 31 -2.79 4.13 0.09
CA VAL A 31 -3.31 3.22 -0.95
C VAL A 31 -2.65 1.86 -0.85
N LEU A 32 -1.33 1.82 -0.67
CA LEU A 32 -0.54 0.60 -0.56
C LEU A 32 -0.90 -0.20 0.70
N MET A 33 -1.04 0.46 1.86
CA MET A 33 -1.52 -0.22 3.07
C MET A 33 -2.92 -0.77 2.87
N TRP A 34 -3.83 0.02 2.28
CA TRP A 34 -5.19 -0.46 2.02
C TRP A 34 -5.22 -1.66 1.08
N GLU A 35 -4.45 -1.64 0.00
CA GLU A 35 -4.37 -2.73 -0.95
C GLU A 35 -3.71 -3.97 -0.34
N TYR A 36 -2.73 -3.81 0.55
CA TYR A 36 -2.23 -4.93 1.37
C TYR A 36 -3.34 -5.53 2.23
N LEU A 37 -4.08 -4.71 2.99
CA LEU A 37 -5.17 -5.18 3.84
C LEU A 37 -6.23 -5.94 3.03
N ARG A 38 -6.49 -5.48 1.80
CA ARG A 38 -7.37 -6.15 0.84
C ARG A 38 -6.84 -7.52 0.43
N ARG A 39 -5.60 -7.58 -0.04
CA ARG A 39 -4.97 -8.85 -0.46
C ARG A 39 -4.84 -9.81 0.71
N ALA A 40 -4.48 -9.32 1.90
CA ALA A 40 -4.43 -10.10 3.13
C ALA A 40 -5.79 -10.71 3.50
N ALA A 41 -6.91 -10.02 3.24
CA ALA A 41 -8.25 -10.56 3.47
C ALA A 41 -8.58 -11.68 2.48
N VAL A 42 -8.23 -11.52 1.21
CA VAL A 42 -8.38 -12.57 0.18
C VAL A 42 -7.58 -13.81 0.57
N TRP A 43 -6.32 -13.63 0.96
CA TRP A 43 -5.47 -14.72 1.44
C TRP A 43 -6.03 -15.38 2.71
N ALA A 44 -6.51 -14.59 3.66
CA ALA A 44 -7.01 -15.12 4.92
C ALA A 44 -8.22 -16.03 4.69
N LYS A 45 -9.10 -15.65 3.78
CA LYS A 45 -10.21 -16.51 3.35
C LYS A 45 -9.74 -17.75 2.61
N ALA A 46 -8.73 -17.62 1.73
CA ALA A 46 -8.24 -18.74 0.92
C ALA A 46 -7.57 -19.84 1.76
N CYS A 47 -6.87 -19.48 2.84
CA CYS A 47 -6.18 -20.43 3.72
C CYS A 47 -6.88 -20.69 5.07
N GLY A 48 -8.09 -20.18 5.29
CA GLY A 48 -8.84 -20.37 6.54
C GLY A 48 -8.21 -19.67 7.76
N ALA A 49 -7.52 -18.54 7.53
CA ALA A 49 -6.80 -17.76 8.53
C ALA A 49 -7.51 -16.45 8.91
N GLU A 50 -8.84 -16.36 8.77
CA GLU A 50 -9.61 -15.13 8.98
C GLU A 50 -9.41 -14.52 10.37
N GLY A 51 -9.20 -15.35 11.41
CA GLY A 51 -8.93 -14.90 12.77
C GLY A 51 -7.55 -14.28 12.99
N ALA A 52 -6.61 -14.45 12.04
CA ALA A 52 -5.23 -13.93 12.13
C ALA A 52 -5.01 -12.66 11.31
N TRP A 53 -6.00 -12.24 10.52
CA TRP A 53 -5.98 -10.99 9.76
C TRP A 53 -5.83 -9.76 10.69
N PRO A 54 -5.09 -8.70 10.31
CA PRO A 54 -4.48 -8.46 9.00
C PRO A 54 -3.02 -8.89 8.86
N PHE A 55 -2.25 -8.90 9.96
CA PHE A 55 -0.80 -9.14 9.92
C PHE A 55 -0.47 -10.55 10.41
N TYR A 56 -0.31 -11.48 9.47
CA TYR A 56 0.02 -12.87 9.75
C TYR A 56 1.03 -13.41 8.73
N ASP A 57 1.68 -14.51 9.09
CA ASP A 57 2.50 -15.27 8.15
C ASP A 57 1.59 -16.32 7.50
N VAL A 58 1.28 -16.11 6.23
CA VAL A 58 0.39 -17.00 5.48
C VAL A 58 1.00 -18.38 5.26
N THR A 59 2.34 -18.50 5.25
CA THR A 59 3.02 -19.79 5.01
C THR A 59 2.72 -20.80 6.10
N ALA A 60 2.53 -20.34 7.35
CA ALA A 60 2.14 -21.19 8.48
C ALA A 60 0.77 -21.87 8.29
N TYR A 61 -0.08 -21.36 7.39
CA TYR A 61 -1.40 -21.93 7.09
C TYR A 61 -1.39 -22.80 5.82
N LEU A 62 -0.44 -22.57 4.92
CA LEU A 62 -0.32 -23.30 3.65
C LEU A 62 0.55 -24.54 3.79
N ASP A 63 1.69 -24.39 4.46
CA ASP A 63 2.65 -25.45 4.75
C ASP A 63 3.34 -25.14 6.10
N PRO A 64 2.80 -25.64 7.22
CA PRO A 64 3.40 -25.42 8.54
C PRO A 64 4.83 -25.95 8.69
N GLY A 65 5.23 -26.91 7.84
CA GLY A 65 6.57 -27.48 7.80
C GLY A 65 7.53 -26.73 6.88
N PHE A 66 7.07 -25.62 6.28
CA PHE A 66 7.89 -24.85 5.36
C PHE A 66 9.06 -24.15 6.08
N GLU A 67 10.27 -24.53 5.67
CA GLU A 67 11.52 -23.89 6.04
C GLU A 67 12.16 -23.23 4.82
N LEU A 68 12.74 -22.03 5.05
CA LEU A 68 13.58 -21.37 4.07
C LEU A 68 14.91 -22.13 3.92
N PRO A 69 15.53 -22.15 2.74
CA PRO A 69 16.87 -22.69 2.61
C PRO A 69 17.86 -21.90 3.51
N PRO A 70 18.94 -22.54 4.01
CA PRO A 70 19.78 -21.96 5.07
C PRO A 70 20.33 -20.56 4.77
N ALA A 71 20.68 -20.27 3.51
CA ALA A 71 21.20 -18.96 3.11
C ALA A 71 20.15 -17.85 3.25
N GLN A 72 18.92 -18.11 2.80
CA GLN A 72 17.80 -17.17 2.91
C GLN A 72 17.34 -17.02 4.36
N ALA A 73 17.35 -18.10 5.14
CA ALA A 73 17.05 -18.04 6.58
C ALA A 73 18.05 -17.13 7.33
N ALA A 74 19.35 -17.34 7.13
CA ALA A 74 20.39 -16.50 7.72
C ALA A 74 20.28 -15.04 7.29
N GLY A 75 19.98 -14.80 6.01
CA GLY A 75 19.78 -13.44 5.51
C GLY A 75 18.54 -12.74 6.05
N LEU A 76 17.44 -13.49 6.28
CA LEU A 76 16.25 -12.96 6.95
C LEU A 76 16.53 -12.61 8.41
N GLU A 77 17.28 -13.45 9.14
CA GLU A 77 17.69 -13.15 10.51
C GLU A 77 18.51 -11.86 10.59
N GLU A 78 19.41 -11.63 9.64
CA GLU A 78 20.16 -10.38 9.54
C GLU A 78 19.24 -9.17 9.31
N LEU A 79 18.32 -9.26 8.35
CA LEU A 79 17.33 -8.20 8.10
C LEU A 79 16.51 -7.88 9.35
N GLN A 80 16.11 -8.89 10.11
CA GLN A 80 15.32 -8.72 11.34
C GLN A 80 16.07 -7.96 12.45
N ARG A 81 17.40 -7.96 12.43
CA ARG A 81 18.22 -7.14 13.36
C ARG A 81 18.18 -5.66 12.99
N THR A 82 18.03 -5.34 11.71
CA THR A 82 17.91 -3.96 11.20
C THR A 82 16.51 -3.39 11.40
N VAL A 83 15.48 -4.18 11.12
CA VAL A 83 14.08 -3.75 11.25
C VAL A 83 13.69 -3.65 12.73
N VAL A 84 13.26 -2.48 13.21
CA VAL A 84 13.06 -2.23 14.65
C VAL A 84 11.71 -2.75 15.18
N TRP A 85 10.65 -2.64 14.38
CA TRP A 85 9.26 -2.84 14.83
C TRP A 85 8.73 -4.27 14.60
N GLY A 86 7.92 -4.77 15.53
CA GLY A 86 7.44 -6.16 15.55
C GLY A 86 6.58 -6.54 14.34
N GLU A 87 5.58 -5.73 13.98
CA GLU A 87 4.75 -5.97 12.80
C GLU A 87 5.55 -5.93 11.49
N LEU A 88 6.52 -5.02 11.38
CA LEU A 88 7.41 -4.94 10.21
C LEU A 88 8.25 -6.21 10.10
N ARG A 89 8.90 -6.65 11.19
CA ARG A 89 9.64 -7.93 11.19
C ARG A 89 8.77 -9.08 10.74
N LYS A 90 7.52 -9.15 11.21
CA LYS A 90 6.56 -10.22 10.88
C LYS A 90 6.20 -10.22 9.39
N THR A 91 5.88 -9.05 8.83
CA THR A 91 5.48 -8.92 7.43
C THR A 91 6.67 -9.07 6.47
N CYS A 92 7.86 -8.56 6.82
CA CYS A 92 9.10 -8.81 6.07
C CYS A 92 9.44 -10.32 6.05
N ALA A 93 9.34 -11.00 7.19
CA ALA A 93 9.53 -12.45 7.26
C ALA A 93 8.51 -13.21 6.41
N GLY A 94 7.23 -12.85 6.51
CA GLY A 94 6.17 -13.43 5.69
C GLY A 94 6.41 -13.23 4.20
N ALA A 95 6.88 -12.06 3.78
CA ALA A 95 7.20 -11.77 2.38
C ALA A 95 8.30 -12.70 1.82
N VAL A 96 9.41 -12.85 2.56
CA VAL A 96 10.51 -13.73 2.15
C VAL A 96 10.07 -15.20 2.16
N ARG A 97 9.34 -15.62 3.20
CA ARG A 97 8.84 -17.01 3.33
C ARG A 97 7.85 -17.35 2.23
N LEU A 98 6.88 -16.48 1.94
CA LEU A 98 5.89 -16.72 0.87
C LEU A 98 6.54 -16.76 -0.50
N ALA A 99 7.52 -15.89 -0.76
CA ALA A 99 8.30 -15.93 -2.00
C ALA A 99 9.02 -17.29 -2.15
N GLY A 100 9.67 -17.78 -1.10
CA GLY A 100 10.35 -19.08 -1.12
C GLY A 100 9.40 -20.27 -1.24
N LEU A 101 8.22 -20.20 -0.62
CA LEU A 101 7.19 -21.22 -0.77
C LEU A 101 6.65 -21.25 -2.20
N GLY A 102 6.40 -20.08 -2.80
CA GLY A 102 5.94 -19.97 -4.19
C GLY A 102 6.98 -20.44 -5.22
N GLU A 103 8.27 -20.39 -4.91
CA GLU A 103 9.32 -20.98 -5.76
C GLU A 103 9.29 -22.51 -5.75
N ARG A 104 9.07 -23.11 -4.58
CA ARG A 104 9.03 -24.57 -4.41
C ARG A 104 7.71 -25.17 -4.87
N THR A 105 6.62 -24.45 -4.65
CA THR A 105 5.24 -24.92 -4.80
C THR A 105 4.38 -23.84 -5.47
N PRO A 106 4.60 -23.52 -6.76
CA PRO A 106 3.91 -22.42 -7.45
C PRO A 106 2.39 -22.53 -7.45
N GLU A 107 1.84 -23.74 -7.41
CA GLU A 107 0.42 -24.04 -7.40
C GLU A 107 -0.30 -23.54 -6.14
N VAL A 108 0.41 -23.44 -5.00
CA VAL A 108 -0.15 -22.97 -3.72
C VAL A 108 -0.41 -21.46 -3.74
N VAL A 109 0.31 -20.72 -4.59
CA VAL A 109 0.14 -19.27 -4.75
C VAL A 109 -0.61 -18.91 -6.04
N ALA A 110 -0.88 -19.89 -6.90
CA ALA A 110 -1.53 -19.68 -8.19
C ALA A 110 -2.98 -19.18 -8.01
N GLY A 111 -3.34 -18.14 -8.76
CA GLY A 111 -4.70 -17.56 -8.73
C GLY A 111 -4.99 -16.63 -7.54
N LEU A 112 -4.02 -16.42 -6.65
CA LEU A 112 -4.10 -15.45 -5.56
C LEU A 112 -3.29 -14.17 -5.90
N PRO A 113 -3.72 -13.00 -5.43
CA PRO A 113 -2.96 -11.77 -5.66
C PRO A 113 -1.64 -11.79 -4.89
N ASP A 114 -0.59 -11.11 -5.38
CA ASP A 114 0.67 -11.00 -4.64
C ASP A 114 0.42 -10.29 -3.30
N LEU A 115 0.50 -11.03 -2.19
CA LEU A 115 0.14 -10.56 -0.86
C LEU A 115 1.00 -9.37 -0.43
N TYR A 116 2.31 -9.48 -0.60
CA TYR A 116 3.25 -8.59 0.05
C TYR A 116 3.74 -7.45 -0.85
N GLU A 117 3.52 -7.53 -2.16
CA GLU A 117 3.94 -6.46 -3.09
C GLU A 117 3.52 -5.04 -2.64
N PRO A 118 2.27 -4.78 -2.21
CA PRO A 118 1.89 -3.44 -1.75
C PRO A 118 2.66 -3.00 -0.49
N LEU A 119 2.98 -3.93 0.42
CA LEU A 119 3.79 -3.60 1.59
C LEU A 119 5.26 -3.36 1.24
N VAL A 120 5.82 -4.12 0.31
CA VAL A 120 7.21 -3.91 -0.12
C VAL A 120 7.35 -2.53 -0.77
N LEU A 121 6.44 -2.16 -1.68
CA LEU A 121 6.38 -0.82 -2.25
C LEU A 121 6.16 0.25 -1.17
N PHE A 122 5.35 -0.04 -0.15
CA PHE A 122 5.15 0.88 0.97
C PHE A 122 6.46 1.13 1.73
N TYR A 123 7.25 0.09 1.97
CA TYR A 123 8.56 0.19 2.63
C TYR A 123 9.57 0.95 1.76
N GLU A 124 9.64 0.63 0.47
CA GLU A 124 10.52 1.29 -0.51
C GLU A 124 10.24 2.81 -0.61
N ARG A 125 9.01 3.24 -0.27
CA ARG A 125 8.60 4.65 -0.24
C ARG A 125 8.73 5.31 1.13
N GLY A 126 9.71 4.89 1.92
CA GLY A 126 10.02 5.46 3.24
C GLY A 126 9.01 5.09 4.32
N GLY A 127 8.21 4.04 4.10
CA GLY A 127 7.13 3.67 4.98
C GLY A 127 7.54 2.78 6.15
N SER A 128 7.09 3.15 7.34
CA SER A 128 6.89 2.22 8.47
C SER A 128 5.43 2.32 8.92
N PHE A 129 4.98 1.34 9.70
CA PHE A 129 3.72 1.43 10.39
C PHE A 129 3.80 0.76 11.76
N SER A 130 2.91 1.15 12.65
CA SER A 130 2.70 0.48 13.92
C SER A 130 1.21 0.36 14.20
N ARG A 131 0.83 -0.50 15.14
CA ARG A 131 -0.47 -0.34 15.79
C ARG A 131 -0.36 0.79 16.79
N ASP A 132 -1.39 1.64 16.83
CA ASP A 132 -1.47 2.67 17.85
C ASP A 132 -1.60 2.05 19.25
N CYS A 133 -1.42 2.86 20.29
CA CYS A 133 -1.50 2.38 21.67
C CYS A 133 -2.87 1.79 22.05
N SER A 134 -3.93 2.11 21.30
CA SER A 134 -5.25 1.49 21.50
C SER A 134 -5.39 0.12 20.82
N GLY A 135 -4.50 -0.21 19.88
CA GLY A 135 -4.57 -1.40 19.04
C GLY A 135 -5.69 -1.35 17.98
N VAL A 136 -6.39 -0.22 17.85
CA VAL A 136 -7.55 -0.04 16.95
C VAL A 136 -7.12 0.55 15.61
N PHE A 137 -6.07 1.38 15.60
CA PHE A 137 -5.60 2.08 14.42
C PHE A 137 -4.24 1.54 13.98
N ILE A 138 -3.98 1.64 12.68
CA ILE A 138 -2.65 1.50 12.10
C ILE A 138 -2.13 2.92 11.89
N ASP A 139 -1.02 3.24 12.56
CA ASP A 139 -0.29 4.48 12.36
C ASP A 139 0.66 4.32 11.19
N LEU A 140 0.46 5.11 10.14
CA LEU A 140 1.34 5.19 8.97
C LEU A 140 2.31 6.36 9.07
N VAL A 141 2.89 6.59 10.26
CA VAL A 141 3.79 7.72 10.52
C VAL A 141 3.03 9.04 10.42
N GLY A 142 2.10 9.26 11.35
CA GLY A 142 1.31 10.49 11.47
C GLY A 142 -0.02 10.47 10.71
N VAL A 143 -0.33 9.37 10.02
CA VAL A 143 -1.62 9.15 9.36
C VAL A 143 -2.26 7.89 9.92
N MET A 144 -3.32 8.08 10.69
CA MET A 144 -4.05 6.96 11.29
C MET A 144 -5.06 6.41 10.28
N CYS A 145 -4.99 5.11 10.00
CA CYS A 145 -6.05 4.41 9.29
C CYS A 145 -6.67 3.34 10.19
N ARG A 146 -7.99 3.21 10.12
CA ARG A 146 -8.68 2.11 10.79
C ARG A 146 -8.69 0.92 9.83
N PRO A 147 -8.14 -0.24 10.20
CA PRO A 147 -8.09 -1.39 9.32
C PRO A 147 -9.48 -1.86 8.91
N GLY A 148 -10.56 -1.56 9.64
CA GLY A 148 -11.92 -1.95 9.23
C GLY A 148 -12.23 -3.41 9.54
N LYS A 149 -13.17 -4.02 8.79
CA LYS A 149 -13.57 -5.43 8.95
C LYS A 149 -13.17 -6.22 7.70
N LEU A 150 -12.71 -7.46 7.89
CA LEU A 150 -12.32 -8.39 6.81
C LEU A 150 -13.37 -8.46 5.67
N ALA A 151 -14.67 -8.57 6.01
CA ALA A 151 -15.74 -8.63 5.01
C ALA A 151 -15.80 -7.40 4.09
N GLY A 152 -15.45 -6.21 4.59
CA GLY A 152 -15.39 -4.99 3.78
C GLY A 152 -14.30 -5.04 2.71
N TYR A 153 -13.18 -5.72 3.00
CA TYR A 153 -12.08 -5.89 2.05
C TYR A 153 -12.33 -6.99 1.03
N LEU A 154 -12.99 -8.08 1.43
CA LEU A 154 -13.38 -9.13 0.48
C LEU A 154 -14.33 -8.62 -0.61
N GLY A 155 -15.17 -7.63 -0.28
CA GLY A 155 -16.10 -7.02 -1.23
C GLY A 155 -15.56 -5.80 -1.97
N SER A 156 -14.31 -5.38 -1.72
CA SER A 156 -13.78 -4.15 -2.30
C SER A 156 -13.06 -4.37 -3.63
N ARG A 157 -13.11 -3.35 -4.49
CA ARG A 157 -12.41 -3.35 -5.79
C ARG A 157 -10.90 -3.17 -5.59
N PRO A 158 -10.05 -3.94 -6.30
CA PRO A 158 -8.61 -3.77 -6.26
C PRO A 158 -8.15 -2.38 -6.74
N VAL A 159 -6.93 -2.02 -6.37
CA VAL A 159 -6.12 -1.02 -7.08
C VAL A 159 -5.17 -1.79 -7.99
N ASP A 160 -5.47 -1.79 -9.29
CA ASP A 160 -4.89 -2.73 -10.25
C ASP A 160 -3.44 -2.39 -10.64
N VAL A 161 -3.10 -1.10 -10.64
CA VAL A 161 -1.78 -0.60 -11.05
C VAL A 161 -1.12 0.10 -9.86
N LEU A 162 0.09 -0.35 -9.50
CA LEU A 162 0.87 0.14 -8.36
C LEU A 162 2.30 0.53 -8.79
N ASP A 163 2.52 0.93 -10.04
CA ASP A 163 3.83 1.42 -10.47
C ASP A 163 4.15 2.83 -9.94
N ASP A 164 5.42 3.21 -10.02
CA ASP A 164 5.90 4.48 -9.48
C ASP A 164 5.19 5.70 -10.09
N THR A 165 4.80 5.66 -11.37
CA THR A 165 4.14 6.81 -12.02
C THR A 165 2.75 7.02 -11.42
N VAL A 166 1.98 5.94 -11.25
CA VAL A 166 0.66 5.97 -10.61
C VAL A 166 0.76 6.40 -9.15
N LEU A 167 1.72 5.84 -8.42
CA LEU A 167 1.92 6.16 -7.00
C LEU A 167 2.40 7.61 -6.82
N ASP A 168 3.26 8.11 -7.70
CA ASP A 168 3.75 9.49 -7.68
C ASP A 168 2.65 10.51 -8.00
N ALA A 169 1.70 10.15 -8.87
CA ALA A 169 0.54 10.99 -9.15
C ALA A 169 -0.41 11.14 -7.93
N LEU A 170 -0.29 10.30 -6.90
CA LEU A 170 -1.05 10.43 -5.66
C LEU A 170 -0.44 11.45 -4.69
N GLU A 171 0.77 11.91 -4.94
CA GLU A 171 1.50 12.73 -3.99
C GLU A 171 1.27 14.22 -4.20
N GLY A 172 1.38 14.96 -3.11
CA GLY A 172 1.28 16.41 -3.12
C GLY A 172 1.27 16.96 -1.71
N GLU A 173 1.86 18.13 -1.56
CA GLU A 173 1.86 18.83 -0.28
C GLU A 173 0.48 19.36 0.09
N GLY A 174 0.18 19.30 1.39
CA GLY A 174 -1.06 19.81 1.96
C GLY A 174 -2.22 18.83 1.88
N ARG A 175 -3.41 19.30 2.23
CA ARG A 175 -4.62 18.47 2.17
C ARG A 175 -5.10 18.36 0.73
N ILE A 176 -5.07 17.15 0.18
CA ILE A 176 -5.56 16.86 -1.18
C ILE A 176 -7.04 16.50 -1.15
N THR A 177 -7.82 17.01 -2.09
CA THR A 177 -9.20 16.58 -2.35
C THR A 177 -9.38 16.32 -3.84
N TYR A 178 -9.70 15.07 -4.20
CA TYR A 178 -9.97 14.69 -5.57
C TYR A 178 -11.42 15.00 -5.93
N ARG A 179 -11.64 15.42 -7.18
CA ARG A 179 -12.95 15.78 -7.70
C ARG A 179 -13.12 15.35 -9.14
N GLN A 180 -14.36 15.11 -9.51
CA GLN A 180 -14.75 14.73 -10.84
C GLN A 180 -16.18 15.14 -11.16
N ASP A 181 -16.54 15.27 -12.44
CA ASP A 181 -17.93 15.37 -12.87
C ASP A 181 -18.83 14.25 -12.28
N GLU A 182 -20.11 14.57 -12.10
CA GLU A 182 -21.10 13.66 -11.51
C GLU A 182 -21.28 12.35 -12.27
N HIS A 183 -20.90 12.30 -13.56
CA HIS A 183 -21.03 11.10 -14.39
C HIS A 183 -19.79 10.20 -14.35
N GLY A 184 -18.70 10.64 -13.70
CA GLY A 184 -17.47 9.87 -13.58
C GLY A 184 -16.71 9.67 -14.90
N ALA A 185 -17.05 10.41 -15.96
CA ALA A 185 -16.50 10.19 -17.31
C ALA A 185 -15.39 11.19 -17.71
N GLY A 186 -15.37 12.38 -17.13
CA GLY A 186 -14.46 13.48 -17.44
C GLY A 186 -13.10 13.41 -16.73
N PRO A 187 -12.32 14.50 -16.78
CA PRO A 187 -10.99 14.54 -16.19
C PRO A 187 -11.03 14.44 -14.66
N LEU A 188 -9.95 13.92 -14.08
CA LEU A 188 -9.74 13.92 -12.63
C LEU A 188 -9.12 15.25 -12.23
N PHE A 189 -9.73 15.93 -11.26
CA PHE A 189 -9.20 17.13 -10.66
C PHE A 189 -8.72 16.84 -9.25
N ARG A 190 -7.77 17.63 -8.76
CA ARG A 190 -7.48 17.71 -7.32
C ARG A 190 -7.35 19.17 -6.89
N SER A 191 -7.71 19.42 -5.64
CA SER A 191 -7.33 20.65 -4.94
C SER A 191 -6.33 20.32 -3.87
N ARG A 192 -5.28 21.13 -3.75
CA ARG A 192 -4.34 21.08 -2.63
C ARG A 192 -4.49 22.36 -1.81
N VAL A 193 -4.66 22.19 -0.50
CA VAL A 193 -4.71 23.32 0.45
C VAL A 193 -3.40 23.35 1.23
N GLN A 194 -2.62 24.42 1.03
CA GLN A 194 -1.36 24.70 1.72
C GLN A 194 -1.54 25.92 2.63
N GLY A 195 -1.44 25.75 3.95
CA GLY A 195 -1.70 26.83 4.90
C GLY A 195 -3.16 27.29 4.91
N GLU A 196 -3.41 28.53 5.36
CA GLU A 196 -4.77 29.06 5.54
C GLU A 196 -5.42 29.52 4.23
N ASP A 197 -4.64 29.98 3.23
CA ASP A 197 -5.20 30.67 2.06
C ASP A 197 -4.76 30.15 0.69
N LEU A 198 -3.71 29.32 0.59
CA LEU A 198 -3.24 28.85 -0.71
C LEU A 198 -3.97 27.57 -1.12
N ARG A 199 -4.92 27.73 -2.05
CA ARG A 199 -5.55 26.63 -2.76
C ARG A 199 -5.03 26.58 -4.20
N VAL A 200 -4.49 25.43 -4.59
CA VAL A 200 -4.10 25.15 -5.97
C VAL A 200 -5.02 24.07 -6.51
N ASP A 201 -5.73 24.39 -7.60
CA ASP A 201 -6.56 23.45 -8.33
C ASP A 201 -5.78 22.93 -9.54
N GLU A 202 -5.79 21.61 -9.75
CA GLU A 202 -4.99 20.93 -10.77
C GLU A 202 -5.85 19.89 -11.49
N VAL A 203 -5.58 19.67 -12.78
CA VAL A 203 -6.18 18.62 -13.60
C VAL A 203 -5.13 17.58 -13.95
N LEU A 204 -5.50 16.30 -13.94
CA LEU A 204 -4.61 15.21 -14.31
C LEU A 204 -4.51 15.11 -15.84
N GLY A 205 -3.30 15.30 -16.35
CA GLY A 205 -2.95 15.14 -17.75
C GLY A 205 -2.79 13.67 -18.19
N PRO A 206 -2.62 13.44 -19.49
CA PRO A 206 -2.47 12.09 -20.07
C PRO A 206 -1.15 11.42 -19.70
N ASP A 207 -0.14 12.17 -19.26
CA ASP A 207 1.15 11.65 -18.77
C ASP A 207 1.17 11.46 -17.24
N LEU A 208 -0.02 11.46 -16.62
CA LEU A 208 -0.24 11.39 -15.18
C LEU A 208 0.40 12.53 -14.38
N ARG A 209 0.64 13.67 -15.02
CA ARG A 209 1.09 14.90 -14.35
C ARG A 209 -0.08 15.82 -14.04
N TRP A 210 0.08 16.56 -12.96
CA TRP A 210 -0.90 17.54 -12.51
C TRP A 210 -0.57 18.91 -13.11
N GLU A 211 -1.53 19.47 -13.83
CA GLU A 211 -1.42 20.79 -14.45
C GLU A 211 -2.33 21.78 -13.73
N PRO A 212 -1.84 22.99 -13.36
CA PRO A 212 -2.68 24.01 -12.73
C PRO A 212 -3.87 24.39 -13.61
N VAL A 213 -5.03 24.56 -12.99
CA VAL A 213 -6.25 25.01 -13.66
C VAL A 213 -7.02 25.99 -12.76
N ASP A 214 -7.59 27.03 -13.38
CA ASP A 214 -8.52 27.91 -12.69
C ASP A 214 -9.91 27.26 -12.66
N LEU A 215 -10.21 26.53 -11.58
CA LEU A 215 -11.56 26.04 -11.34
C LEU A 215 -12.44 27.18 -10.80
N PRO A 216 -13.67 27.38 -11.34
CA PRO A 216 -14.57 28.38 -10.79
C PRO A 216 -14.88 28.10 -9.32
N ALA A 217 -15.00 29.17 -8.52
CA ALA A 217 -15.25 29.08 -7.10
C ALA A 217 -16.43 28.14 -6.79
N GLY A 218 -16.16 27.07 -6.05
CA GLY A 218 -17.15 26.06 -5.65
C GLY A 218 -17.20 24.80 -6.52
N ALA A 219 -16.41 24.69 -7.59
CA ALA A 219 -16.32 23.47 -8.42
C ALA A 219 -17.72 22.94 -8.83
N ALA A 220 -18.62 23.85 -9.25
CA ALA A 220 -20.00 23.51 -9.57
C ALA A 220 -20.06 22.37 -10.62
N GLY A 221 -20.76 21.29 -10.28
CA GLY A 221 -20.85 20.08 -11.11
C GLY A 221 -19.73 19.05 -10.89
N LEU A 222 -18.79 19.30 -9.97
CA LEU A 222 -17.78 18.31 -9.56
C LEU A 222 -18.10 17.74 -8.17
N ALA A 223 -18.22 16.41 -8.10
CA ALA A 223 -18.35 15.65 -6.86
C ALA A 223 -16.97 15.25 -6.30
N ALA A 224 -16.88 15.15 -4.97
CA ALA A 224 -15.69 14.63 -4.31
C ALA A 224 -15.50 13.14 -4.61
N VAL A 225 -14.26 12.75 -4.88
CA VAL A 225 -13.87 11.37 -5.14
C VAL A 225 -13.00 10.88 -3.98
N ASP A 226 -13.31 9.68 -3.49
CA ASP A 226 -12.50 9.03 -2.45
C ASP A 226 -11.08 8.75 -2.96
N HIS A 227 -10.11 8.81 -2.04
CA HIS A 227 -8.68 8.63 -2.34
C HIS A 227 -8.39 7.31 -3.08
N LEU A 228 -9.07 6.21 -2.71
CA LEU A 228 -8.89 4.93 -3.38
C LEU A 228 -9.49 4.93 -4.79
N GLU A 229 -10.62 5.61 -4.99
CA GLU A 229 -11.19 5.71 -6.34
C GLU A 229 -10.35 6.62 -7.24
N ALA A 230 -9.73 7.66 -6.70
CA ALA A 230 -8.73 8.46 -7.41
C ALA A 230 -7.54 7.59 -7.85
N ALA A 231 -6.98 6.77 -6.95
CA ALA A 231 -5.90 5.83 -7.28
C ALA A 231 -6.29 4.83 -8.37
N ARG A 232 -7.48 4.22 -8.26
CA ARG A 232 -7.99 3.32 -9.31
C ARG A 232 -8.15 4.03 -10.65
N ARG A 233 -8.49 5.31 -10.66
CA ARG A 233 -8.67 6.08 -11.89
C ARG A 233 -7.34 6.42 -12.54
N ILE A 234 -6.38 6.93 -11.76
CA ILE A 234 -5.01 7.18 -12.21
C ILE A 234 -4.43 5.90 -12.81
N GLY A 235 -4.57 4.76 -12.13
CA GLY A 235 -4.11 3.47 -12.65
C GLY A 235 -4.80 2.99 -13.94
N ARG A 236 -6.04 3.41 -14.21
CA ARG A 236 -6.72 3.11 -15.50
C ARG A 236 -6.23 3.97 -16.66
N MET A 237 -5.52 5.05 -16.37
CA MET A 237 -4.97 5.98 -17.36
C MET A 237 -3.50 5.65 -17.72
N ALA A 238 -2.85 4.78 -16.94
CA ALA A 238 -1.48 4.30 -17.14
C ALA A 238 -1.37 3.23 -18.24
#